data_AF-A0A9D0ZL68-F1
#
_entry.id   AF-A0A9D0ZL68-F1
#
_cell.length_a   1.000
_cell.length_b   1.000
_cell.length_c   1.000
_cell.angle_alpha   90.00
_cell.angle_beta   90.00
_cell.angle_gamma   90.00
#
_symmetry.space_group_name_H-M   'P 1'
#
loop_
_entity.id
_entity.type
_entity.pdbx_description
1 polymer ?
#
loop_
_entity_poly.entity_id
_entity_poly.type
_entity_poly.pdbx_seq_one_letter_code
_entity_poly.pdbx_strand_id
1 'polypeptide(L)'
;MQANDGGRYTGSSNAYSPNMRRPAGQGDGGKRTALKIAACLLLPPVGLVWIWRTGSFALRGRMITSFFSFAVMLAACLPLFKPANIPTVEPVAVSPVAATHAPEEDAVTALSNIEELLMQQEAAESAALEEGETAPAPESAALTLEQIYNTTVYSVYNNAQYYHVGPTCNGQQNGRSLTIRQALDLGLEPCPDCNPPSTADATDTASADTGTEETATE
;
A
#
# COMPACT_ATOMS: atom_id res chain seq x y z
N MET A 1 19.46 6.48 -78.72
CA MET A 1 18.18 5.75 -78.56
C MET A 1 18.21 5.06 -77.20
N GLN A 2 17.37 5.52 -76.28
CA GLN A 2 17.14 4.86 -74.99
C GLN A 2 16.17 3.70 -75.23
N ALA A 3 16.51 2.51 -74.70
CA ALA A 3 15.57 1.41 -74.55
C ALA A 3 15.65 0.92 -73.11
N ASN A 4 14.48 0.93 -72.49
CA ASN A 4 14.20 0.73 -71.08
C ASN A 4 13.41 -0.57 -71.01
N ASP A 5 14.01 -1.66 -70.56
CA ASP A 5 13.32 -2.95 -70.42
C ASP A 5 13.36 -3.42 -68.96
N GLY A 6 12.24 -3.18 -68.29
CA GLY A 6 11.96 -3.65 -66.95
C GLY A 6 11.71 -5.15 -66.91
N GLY A 7 12.62 -5.88 -66.27
CA GLY A 7 12.40 -7.27 -65.86
C GLY A 7 11.89 -7.35 -64.42
N ARG A 8 10.57 -7.56 -64.25
CA ARG A 8 9.96 -7.99 -62.98
C ARG A 8 10.46 -9.41 -62.63
N TYR A 9 11.17 -9.55 -61.52
CA TYR A 9 11.43 -10.86 -60.92
C TYR A 9 10.16 -11.39 -60.25
N THR A 10 9.44 -12.27 -60.93
CA THR A 10 8.40 -13.12 -60.32
C THR A 10 8.92 -14.54 -60.19
N GLY A 11 9.68 -14.82 -59.13
CA GLY A 11 10.14 -16.16 -58.79
C GLY A 11 9.23 -16.80 -57.75
N SER A 12 8.16 -17.47 -58.18
CA SER A 12 7.43 -18.43 -57.35
C SER A 12 8.17 -19.76 -57.40
N SER A 13 9.07 -19.99 -56.44
CA SER A 13 9.83 -21.24 -56.35
C SER A 13 8.97 -22.34 -55.73
N ASN A 14 8.23 -23.06 -56.57
CA ASN A 14 7.75 -24.40 -56.28
C ASN A 14 8.95 -25.37 -56.22
N ALA A 15 9.70 -25.33 -55.12
CA ALA A 15 10.68 -26.35 -54.78
C ALA A 15 9.95 -27.50 -54.07
N TYR A 16 9.22 -28.32 -54.84
CA TYR A 16 8.62 -29.55 -54.32
C TYR A 16 9.25 -30.75 -55.02
N SER A 17 10.16 -31.43 -54.32
CA SER A 17 10.71 -32.71 -54.73
C SER A 17 9.59 -33.76 -54.78
N PRO A 18 9.38 -34.47 -55.90
CA PRO A 18 8.23 -35.35 -56.12
C PRO A 18 8.18 -36.58 -55.21
N ASN A 19 9.21 -36.81 -54.37
CA ASN A 19 9.28 -37.95 -53.45
C ASN A 19 9.09 -37.59 -51.96
N MET A 20 8.78 -36.34 -51.61
CA MET A 20 8.46 -36.00 -50.22
C MET A 20 6.96 -36.19 -49.94
N ARG A 21 6.60 -37.33 -49.33
CA ARG A 21 5.31 -37.46 -48.61
C ARG A 21 5.31 -36.44 -47.47
N ARG A 22 4.40 -35.46 -47.53
CA ARG A 22 4.12 -34.58 -46.38
C ARG A 22 3.77 -35.47 -45.18
N PRO A 23 4.40 -35.27 -44.01
CA PRO A 23 3.90 -35.91 -42.80
C PRO A 23 2.45 -35.46 -42.62
N ALA A 24 1.54 -36.43 -42.49
CA ALA A 24 0.13 -36.16 -42.25
C ALA A 24 0.02 -35.23 -41.05
N GLY A 25 -0.65 -34.09 -41.22
CA GLY A 25 -0.84 -33.09 -40.17
C GLY A 25 -1.54 -33.74 -38.97
N GLN A 26 -0.76 -34.08 -37.95
CA GLN A 26 -1.26 -34.71 -36.74
C GLN A 26 -2.09 -33.69 -35.96
N GLY A 27 -3.42 -33.81 -36.10
CA GLY A 27 -4.45 -32.94 -35.55
C GLY A 27 -4.60 -33.01 -34.02
N ASP A 28 -3.51 -32.82 -33.29
CA ASP A 28 -3.47 -32.90 -31.82
C ASP A 28 -3.12 -31.57 -31.14
N GLY A 29 -2.90 -30.52 -31.93
CA GLY A 29 -2.67 -29.16 -31.43
C GLY A 29 -3.89 -28.58 -30.70
N GLY A 30 -5.10 -28.89 -31.16
CA GLY A 30 -6.36 -28.38 -30.61
C GLY A 30 -6.67 -28.89 -29.20
N LYS A 31 -6.33 -30.15 -28.90
CA LYS A 31 -6.57 -30.73 -27.57
C LYS A 31 -5.61 -30.15 -26.53
N ARG A 32 -4.35 -29.94 -26.94
CA ARG A 32 -3.33 -29.32 -26.10
C ARG A 32 -3.67 -27.86 -25.83
N THR A 33 -4.16 -27.10 -26.82
CA THR A 33 -4.61 -25.71 -26.62
C THR A 33 -5.88 -25.62 -25.76
N ALA A 34 -6.87 -26.49 -25.98
CA ALA A 34 -8.08 -26.55 -25.16
C ALA A 34 -7.76 -26.85 -23.69
N LEU A 35 -6.83 -27.77 -23.42
CA LEU A 35 -6.38 -28.08 -22.07
C LEU A 35 -5.67 -26.89 -21.41
N LYS A 36 -4.90 -26.08 -22.15
CA LYS A 36 -4.30 -24.85 -21.61
C LYS A 36 -5.36 -23.81 -21.24
N ILE A 37 -6.38 -23.66 -22.10
CA ILE A 37 -7.50 -22.73 -21.85
C ILE A 37 -8.29 -23.17 -20.62
N ALA A 38 -8.61 -24.46 -20.52
CA ALA A 38 -9.30 -25.03 -19.37
C ALA A 38 -8.48 -24.84 -18.07
N ALA A 39 -7.16 -25.07 -18.11
CA ALA A 39 -6.27 -24.85 -16.97
C ALA A 39 -6.23 -23.36 -16.53
N CYS A 40 -6.29 -22.42 -17.47
CA CYS A 40 -6.41 -20.98 -17.16
C CYS A 40 -7.74 -20.59 -16.54
N LEU A 41 -8.83 -21.24 -16.94
CA LEU A 41 -10.16 -20.93 -16.40
C LEU A 41 -10.36 -21.54 -15.01
N LEU A 42 -9.70 -22.67 -14.72
CA LEU A 42 -9.90 -23.41 -13.46
C LEU A 42 -8.93 -22.96 -12.36
N LEU A 43 -7.68 -22.61 -12.69
CA LEU A 43 -6.71 -22.03 -11.76
C LEU A 43 -5.98 -20.85 -12.42
N PRO A 44 -6.55 -19.63 -12.34
CA PRO A 44 -5.97 -18.43 -12.94
C PRO A 44 -4.48 -18.20 -12.63
N PRO A 45 -3.98 -18.31 -11.37
CA PRO A 45 -2.58 -18.04 -11.08
C PRO A 45 -1.63 -19.11 -11.65
N VAL A 46 -2.04 -20.38 -11.68
CA VAL A 46 -1.21 -21.49 -12.16
C VAL A 46 -1.21 -21.55 -13.70
N GLY A 47 -2.35 -21.27 -14.33
CA GLY A 47 -2.48 -21.20 -15.78
C GLY A 47 -1.62 -20.10 -16.41
N LEU A 48 -1.56 -18.92 -15.77
CA LEU A 48 -0.73 -17.80 -16.22
C LEU A 48 0.76 -18.15 -16.21
N VAL A 49 1.27 -18.76 -15.14
CA VAL A 49 2.68 -19.18 -15.03
C VAL A 49 3.03 -20.25 -16.08
N TRP A 50 2.12 -21.18 -16.34
CA TRP A 50 2.33 -22.25 -17.33
C TRP A 50 2.30 -21.75 -18.79
N ILE A 51 1.46 -20.75 -19.09
CA ILE A 51 1.45 -20.06 -20.39
C ILE A 51 2.74 -19.26 -20.60
N TRP A 52 3.21 -18.57 -19.57
CA TRP A 52 4.46 -17.82 -19.63
C TRP A 52 5.66 -18.73 -19.90
N ARG A 53 5.70 -19.90 -19.27
CA ARG A 53 6.77 -20.89 -19.45
C ARG A 53 6.76 -21.58 -20.81
N THR A 54 5.61 -21.70 -21.48
CA THR A 54 5.52 -22.42 -22.77
C THR A 54 5.63 -21.53 -24.00
N GLY A 55 5.72 -20.20 -23.84
CA GLY A 55 5.93 -19.25 -24.96
C GLY A 55 4.87 -19.32 -26.06
N SER A 56 3.72 -19.94 -25.77
CA SER A 56 2.84 -20.61 -26.73
C SER A 56 1.94 -19.68 -27.56
N PHE A 57 1.97 -18.36 -27.33
CA PHE A 57 1.04 -17.43 -27.95
C PHE A 57 1.72 -16.10 -28.34
N ALA A 58 1.39 -15.65 -29.55
CA ALA A 58 1.69 -14.31 -30.04
C ALA A 58 1.13 -13.26 -29.07
N LEU A 59 1.75 -12.07 -29.00
CA LEU A 59 1.44 -10.98 -28.06
C LEU A 59 -0.07 -10.68 -27.94
N ARG A 60 -0.84 -10.84 -29.02
CA ARG A 60 -2.29 -10.64 -29.06
C ARG A 60 -3.07 -11.66 -28.20
N GLY A 61 -2.63 -12.90 -28.15
CA GLY A 61 -3.25 -13.94 -27.32
C GLY A 61 -3.06 -13.69 -25.82
N ARG A 62 -1.92 -13.11 -25.43
CA ARG A 62 -1.63 -12.77 -24.03
C ARG A 62 -2.55 -11.68 -23.50
N MET A 63 -2.83 -10.67 -24.32
CA MET A 63 -3.77 -9.60 -23.94
C MET A 63 -5.17 -10.16 -23.69
N ILE A 64 -5.68 -11.01 -24.60
CA ILE A 64 -7.03 -11.59 -24.49
C ILE A 64 -7.16 -12.46 -23.22
N THR A 65 -6.16 -13.27 -22.89
CA THR A 65 -6.19 -14.11 -21.69
C THR A 65 -6.20 -13.29 -20.40
N SER A 66 -5.47 -12.17 -20.35
CA SER A 66 -5.46 -11.28 -19.19
C SER A 66 -6.81 -10.58 -19.00
N PHE A 67 -7.42 -10.10 -20.09
CA PHE A 67 -8.77 -9.53 -20.03
C PHE A 67 -9.81 -10.54 -19.55
N PHE A 68 -9.74 -11.78 -20.03
CA PHE A 68 -10.68 -12.83 -19.62
C PHE A 68 -10.49 -13.23 -18.15
N SER A 69 -9.25 -13.35 -17.68
CA SER A 69 -8.97 -13.61 -16.26
C SER A 69 -9.44 -12.48 -15.35
N PHE A 70 -9.26 -11.22 -15.77
CA PHE A 70 -9.75 -10.06 -15.03
C PHE A 70 -11.28 -10.05 -14.96
N ALA A 71 -11.95 -10.30 -16.09
CA ALA A 71 -13.41 -10.36 -16.14
C ALA A 71 -13.98 -11.48 -15.26
N VAL A 72 -13.36 -12.67 -15.26
CA VAL A 72 -13.78 -13.80 -14.42
C VAL A 72 -13.55 -13.51 -12.94
N MET A 73 -12.43 -12.87 -12.58
CA MET A 73 -12.15 -12.49 -11.19
C MET A 73 -13.12 -11.41 -10.70
N LEU A 74 -13.41 -10.41 -11.53
CA LEU A 74 -14.40 -9.37 -11.23
C LEU A 74 -15.79 -9.99 -11.03
N ALA A 75 -16.21 -10.90 -11.92
CA ALA A 75 -17.46 -11.64 -11.79
C ALA A 75 -17.52 -12.51 -10.52
N ALA A 76 -16.41 -13.13 -10.12
CA ALA A 76 -16.31 -13.90 -8.89
C ALA A 76 -16.33 -13.01 -7.62
N CYS A 77 -15.89 -11.76 -7.74
CA CYS A 77 -15.97 -10.77 -6.67
C CYS A 77 -17.36 -10.13 -6.52
N LEU A 78 -18.19 -10.07 -7.57
CA LEU A 78 -19.55 -9.53 -7.51
C LEU A 78 -20.44 -10.11 -6.38
N PRO A 79 -20.50 -11.43 -6.12
CA PRO A 79 -21.31 -11.96 -5.02
C PRO A 79 -20.79 -11.61 -3.61
N LEU A 80 -19.52 -11.17 -3.47
CA LEU A 80 -18.97 -10.71 -2.20
C LEU A 80 -19.44 -9.28 -1.86
N PHE A 81 -19.69 -8.47 -2.88
CA PHE A 81 -20.29 -7.14 -2.74
C PHE A 81 -21.82 -7.24 -2.85
N LYS A 82 -22.45 -7.96 -1.93
CA LYS A 82 -23.91 -7.84 -1.77
C LYS A 82 -24.22 -6.37 -1.44
N PRO A 83 -25.04 -5.67 -2.24
CA PRO A 83 -25.46 -4.33 -1.86
C PRO A 83 -26.20 -4.45 -0.54
N ALA A 84 -25.67 -3.82 0.50
CA ALA A 84 -26.43 -3.63 1.73
C ALA A 84 -27.66 -2.82 1.35
N ASN A 85 -28.82 -3.47 1.32
CA ASN A 85 -30.10 -2.79 1.19
C ASN A 85 -30.34 -2.12 2.55
N ILE A 86 -29.69 -0.98 2.76
CA ILE A 86 -29.89 -0.14 3.92
C ILE A 86 -31.29 0.43 3.72
N PRO A 87 -32.28 0.07 4.55
CA PRO A 87 -33.58 0.71 4.46
C PRO A 87 -33.35 2.20 4.69
N THR A 88 -33.66 3.00 3.66
CA THR A 88 -33.67 4.45 3.78
C THR A 88 -34.74 4.80 4.80
N VAL A 89 -34.32 5.02 6.04
CA VAL A 89 -35.17 5.60 7.08
C VAL A 89 -35.35 7.06 6.67
N GLU A 90 -36.49 7.37 6.05
CA GLU A 90 -36.87 8.76 5.85
C GLU A 90 -37.03 9.39 7.24
N PRO A 91 -36.30 10.48 7.56
CA PRO A 91 -36.45 11.13 8.85
C PRO A 91 -37.84 11.73 8.92
N VAL A 92 -38.71 11.13 9.73
CA VAL A 92 -39.98 11.76 10.09
C VAL A 92 -39.64 13.02 10.87
N ALA A 93 -40.03 14.18 10.33
CA ALA A 93 -39.91 15.46 11.03
C ALA A 93 -40.78 15.38 12.29
N VAL A 94 -40.15 15.14 13.44
CA VAL A 94 -40.79 15.31 14.73
C VAL A 94 -41.02 16.81 14.89
N SER A 95 -42.28 17.23 14.80
CA SER A 95 -42.67 18.57 15.25
C SER A 95 -42.23 18.71 16.71
N PRO A 96 -41.47 19.75 17.09
CA PRO A 96 -41.03 19.87 18.47
C PRO A 96 -42.25 19.85 19.37
N VAL A 97 -42.26 18.91 20.32
CA VAL A 97 -43.15 18.96 21.47
C VAL A 97 -42.94 20.33 22.11
N ALA A 98 -44.03 21.07 22.29
CA ALA A 98 -44.01 22.36 22.96
C ALA A 98 -43.23 22.21 24.26
N ALA A 99 -42.22 23.07 24.45
CA ALA A 99 -41.34 23.06 25.61
C ALA A 99 -42.16 23.18 26.89
N THR A 100 -42.51 22.05 27.49
CA THR A 100 -42.82 21.98 28.91
C THR A 100 -41.50 22.18 29.63
N HIS A 101 -41.46 23.17 30.53
CA HIS A 101 -40.33 23.45 31.42
C HIS A 101 -39.71 22.13 31.90
N ALA A 102 -38.44 21.89 31.56
CA ALA A 102 -37.67 20.82 32.16
C ALA A 102 -37.60 21.08 33.67
N PRO A 103 -37.71 20.04 34.50
CA PRO A 103 -37.70 20.21 35.94
C PRO A 103 -36.35 20.80 36.36
N GLU A 104 -36.41 21.86 37.16
CA GLU A 104 -35.28 22.70 37.53
C GLU A 104 -34.19 21.92 38.29
N GLU A 105 -34.52 20.77 38.90
CA GLU A 105 -33.54 19.89 39.52
C GLU A 105 -32.52 19.30 38.54
N ASP A 106 -32.90 18.96 37.31
CA ASP A 106 -31.99 18.31 36.34
C ASP A 106 -30.99 19.32 35.76
N ALA A 107 -31.44 20.56 35.55
CA ALA A 107 -30.57 21.64 35.09
C ALA A 107 -29.55 22.02 36.17
N VAL A 108 -29.99 22.14 37.44
CA VAL A 108 -29.11 22.47 38.57
C VAL A 108 -28.10 21.34 38.81
N THR A 109 -28.53 20.08 38.69
CA THR A 109 -27.63 18.92 38.79
C THR A 109 -26.60 18.91 37.67
N ALA A 110 -27.02 19.16 36.42
CA ALA A 110 -26.10 19.25 35.28
C ALA A 110 -25.08 20.39 35.47
N LEU A 111 -25.52 21.55 35.96
CA LEU A 111 -24.64 22.68 36.29
C LEU A 111 -23.63 22.32 37.40
N SER A 112 -24.07 21.63 38.46
CA SER A 112 -23.16 21.21 39.55
C SER A 112 -22.11 20.19 39.08
N ASN A 113 -22.48 19.27 38.19
CA ASN A 113 -21.53 18.29 37.63
C ASN A 113 -20.49 18.96 36.73
N ILE A 114 -20.87 20.02 36.00
CA ILE A 114 -19.94 20.80 35.16
C ILE A 114 -18.98 21.59 36.03
N GLU A 115 -19.45 22.21 37.12
CA GLU A 115 -18.62 22.95 38.06
C GLU A 115 -17.59 22.05 38.76
N GLU A 116 -18.00 20.84 39.16
CA GLU A 116 -17.10 19.83 39.74
C GLU A 116 -15.99 19.39 38.76
N LEU A 117 -16.34 19.17 37.48
CA LEU A 117 -15.36 18.81 36.44
C LEU A 117 -14.37 19.94 36.13
N LEU A 118 -14.81 21.20 36.21
CA LEU A 118 -13.95 22.36 36.01
C LEU A 118 -12.98 22.52 37.19
N MET A 119 -13.47 22.33 38.42
CA MET A 119 -12.65 22.38 39.62
C MET A 119 -11.61 21.25 39.66
N GLN A 120 -11.96 20.05 39.19
CA GLN A 120 -11.02 18.94 39.03
C GLN A 120 -9.94 19.22 37.97
N GLN A 121 -10.30 19.88 36.86
CA GLN A 121 -9.33 20.29 35.84
C GLN A 121 -8.37 21.36 36.36
N GLU A 122 -8.88 22.36 37.08
CA GLU A 122 -8.03 23.42 37.66
C GLU A 122 -7.14 22.87 38.78
N ALA A 123 -7.62 21.92 39.58
CA ALA A 123 -6.81 21.20 40.57
C ALA A 123 -5.75 20.30 39.91
N ALA A 124 -6.08 19.63 38.80
CA ALA A 124 -5.12 18.83 38.03
C ALA A 124 -4.10 19.71 37.30
N GLU A 125 -4.50 20.88 36.80
CA GLU A 125 -3.63 21.85 36.13
C GLU A 125 -2.69 22.53 37.13
N SER A 126 -3.18 22.92 38.31
CA SER A 126 -2.34 23.45 39.40
C SER A 126 -1.41 22.38 39.98
N ALA A 127 -1.87 21.14 40.16
CA ALA A 127 -1.00 20.02 40.52
C ALA A 127 0.06 19.76 39.44
N ALA A 128 -0.29 19.82 38.15
CA ALA A 128 0.67 19.68 37.06
C ALA A 128 1.68 20.84 36.98
N LEU A 129 1.32 22.03 37.45
CA LEU A 129 2.23 23.19 37.53
C LEU A 129 3.12 23.16 38.78
N GLU A 130 2.67 22.57 39.89
CA GLU A 130 3.47 22.38 41.11
C GLU A 130 4.37 21.14 41.06
N GLU A 131 3.97 20.09 40.34
CA GLU A 131 4.70 18.83 40.16
C GLU A 131 5.67 18.89 38.97
N GLY A 132 6.39 20.01 38.85
CA GLY A 132 7.47 20.22 37.88
C GLY A 132 8.70 19.34 38.11
N GLU A 133 8.68 18.38 39.03
CA GLU A 133 9.76 17.42 39.19
C GLU A 133 9.18 16.08 39.69
N THR A 134 9.05 15.10 38.78
CA THR A 134 8.89 13.64 39.02
C THR A 134 7.48 13.00 38.95
N ALA A 135 6.83 12.95 37.77
CA ALA A 135 6.02 11.80 37.24
C ALA A 135 5.35 12.17 35.88
N PRO A 136 5.00 11.20 35.00
CA PRO A 136 5.23 11.28 33.57
C PRO A 136 4.24 12.19 32.84
N ALA A 137 4.78 13.23 32.20
CA ALA A 137 4.06 14.11 31.30
C ALA A 137 3.45 13.35 30.11
N PRO A 138 2.26 13.75 29.60
CA PRO A 138 1.80 13.31 28.30
C PRO A 138 2.79 13.81 27.24
N GLU A 139 3.50 12.85 26.62
CA GLU A 139 4.39 12.95 25.47
C GLU A 139 3.71 13.70 24.31
N SER A 140 3.65 15.02 24.40
CA SER A 140 3.16 15.89 23.34
C SER A 140 4.38 16.44 22.62
N ALA A 141 4.55 15.96 21.38
CA ALA A 141 5.48 16.40 20.33
C ALA A 141 6.84 15.66 20.17
N ALA A 142 7.11 14.58 20.91
CA ALA A 142 8.20 13.66 20.56
C ALA A 142 7.61 12.31 20.14
N LEU A 143 7.79 11.91 18.88
CA LEU A 143 7.49 10.52 18.48
C LEU A 143 8.34 9.61 19.37
N THR A 144 7.71 8.66 20.05
CA THR A 144 8.46 7.67 20.84
C THR A 144 9.38 6.87 19.90
N LEU A 145 10.52 6.39 20.40
CA LEU A 145 11.48 5.62 19.59
C LEU A 145 10.80 4.45 18.84
N GLU A 146 9.84 3.78 19.47
CA GLU A 146 9.01 2.73 18.84
C GLU A 146 8.17 3.27 17.67
N GLN A 147 7.58 4.46 17.79
CA GLN A 147 6.84 5.10 16.70
C GLN A 147 7.77 5.50 15.54
N ILE A 148 8.98 5.96 15.84
CA ILE A 148 10.00 6.25 14.82
C ILE A 148 10.35 4.98 14.06
N TYR A 149 10.66 3.86 14.73
CA TYR A 149 11.00 2.60 14.07
C TYR A 149 9.88 2.05 13.16
N ASN A 150 8.62 2.28 13.53
CA ASN A 150 7.44 1.83 12.79
C ASN A 150 6.99 2.81 11.70
N THR A 151 7.64 3.97 11.58
CA THR A 151 7.35 4.94 10.52
C THR A 151 7.77 4.39 9.16
N THR A 152 6.92 4.58 8.15
CA THR A 152 7.16 4.12 6.78
C THR A 152 8.00 5.13 6.02
N VAL A 153 9.03 4.64 5.32
CA VAL A 153 9.98 5.38 4.49
C VAL A 153 10.13 4.73 3.11
N TYR A 154 10.71 5.47 2.17
CA TYR A 154 10.86 5.05 0.77
C TYR A 154 12.34 4.89 0.40
N SER A 155 12.65 3.91 -0.45
CA SER A 155 13.99 3.64 -0.94
C SER A 155 13.96 3.21 -2.40
N VAL A 156 15.15 3.16 -3.01
CA VAL A 156 15.37 2.66 -4.36
C VAL A 156 15.35 1.13 -4.36
N TYR A 157 14.88 0.50 -5.44
CA TYR A 157 14.86 -0.96 -5.53
C TYR A 157 16.25 -1.60 -5.59
N ASN A 158 17.16 -1.01 -6.35
CA ASN A 158 18.50 -1.53 -6.59
C ASN A 158 19.54 -0.55 -6.05
N ASN A 159 20.53 -1.05 -5.29
CA ASN A 159 21.63 -0.27 -4.73
C ASN A 159 21.18 0.97 -3.94
N ALA A 160 20.12 0.84 -3.14
CA ALA A 160 19.75 1.90 -2.20
C ALA A 160 20.87 2.08 -1.18
N GLN A 161 21.32 3.32 -1.01
CA GLN A 161 22.20 3.75 0.08
C GLN A 161 21.42 4.55 1.11
N TYR A 162 20.38 5.26 0.66
CA TYR A 162 19.58 6.14 1.51
C TYR A 162 18.10 5.77 1.51
N TYR A 163 17.44 6.08 2.61
CA TYR A 163 15.97 6.10 2.71
C TYR A 163 15.44 7.54 2.76
N HIS A 164 14.19 7.73 2.34
CA HIS A 164 13.58 9.02 2.09
C HIS A 164 12.17 9.10 2.72
N VAL A 165 11.70 10.30 3.05
CA VAL A 165 10.32 10.53 3.52
C VAL A 165 9.29 10.30 2.42
N GLY A 166 9.65 10.63 1.17
CA GLY A 166 8.73 10.63 0.03
C GLY A 166 9.13 9.68 -1.09
N PRO A 167 8.17 9.35 -1.98
CA PRO A 167 8.39 8.46 -3.12
C PRO A 167 9.27 9.07 -4.22
N THR A 168 9.55 10.38 -4.15
CA THR A 168 10.44 11.08 -5.08
C THR A 168 11.36 12.02 -4.31
N CYS A 169 12.68 11.91 -4.50
CA CYS A 169 13.69 12.83 -3.96
C CYS A 169 14.62 13.23 -5.13
N ASN A 170 14.81 14.53 -5.39
CA ASN A 170 15.69 15.05 -6.45
C ASN A 170 15.54 14.40 -7.85
N GLY A 171 14.30 14.10 -8.26
CA GLY A 171 14.01 13.49 -9.57
C GLY A 171 14.22 11.96 -9.63
N GLN A 172 14.72 11.35 -8.56
CA GLN A 172 14.81 9.90 -8.40
C GLN A 172 13.49 9.33 -7.88
N GLN A 173 13.04 8.21 -8.45
CA GLN A 173 11.82 7.52 -8.04
C GLN A 173 12.14 6.37 -7.07
N ASN A 174 11.64 6.52 -5.84
CA ASN A 174 11.76 5.57 -4.75
C ASN A 174 10.50 4.72 -4.68
N GLY A 175 10.48 3.63 -5.45
CA GLY A 175 9.29 2.79 -5.55
C GLY A 175 9.17 1.72 -4.47
N ARG A 176 10.14 1.60 -3.54
CA ARG A 176 10.15 0.59 -2.47
C ARG A 176 9.82 1.23 -1.12
N SER A 177 8.70 0.87 -0.50
CA SER A 177 8.31 1.29 0.85
C SER A 177 8.81 0.29 1.91
N LEU A 178 9.41 0.78 2.98
CA LEU A 178 9.96 0.01 4.10
C LEU A 178 9.65 0.74 5.41
N THR A 179 9.81 0.08 6.56
CA THR A 179 9.87 0.80 7.85
C THR A 179 11.28 1.30 8.13
N ILE A 180 11.45 2.29 9.02
CA ILE A 180 12.78 2.74 9.47
C ILE A 180 13.59 1.56 10.02
N ARG A 181 12.96 0.70 10.82
CA ARG A 181 13.60 -0.53 11.33
C ARG A 181 14.18 -1.38 10.19
N GLN A 182 13.38 -1.66 9.16
CA GLN A 182 13.83 -2.44 8.00
C GLN A 182 14.90 -1.71 7.19
N ALA A 183 14.85 -0.38 7.09
CA ALA A 183 15.85 0.40 6.37
C ALA A 183 17.22 0.32 7.06
N LEU A 184 17.24 0.42 8.39
CA LEU A 184 18.45 0.28 9.21
C LEU A 184 18.99 -1.16 9.17
N ASP A 185 18.12 -2.18 9.22
CA ASP A 185 18.52 -3.59 9.08
C ASP A 185 19.19 -3.88 7.73
N LEU A 186 18.85 -3.10 6.70
CA LEU A 186 19.45 -3.17 5.36
C LEU A 186 20.70 -2.29 5.21
N GLY A 187 21.09 -1.56 6.26
CA GLY A 187 22.24 -0.65 6.27
C GLY A 187 22.02 0.64 5.46
N LEU A 188 20.77 1.10 5.36
CA LEU A 188 20.44 2.36 4.68
C LEU A 188 20.58 3.54 5.64
N GLU A 189 21.12 4.64 5.13
CA GLU A 189 21.30 5.89 5.88
C GLU A 189 20.17 6.90 5.57
N PRO A 190 19.88 7.86 6.46
CA PRO A 190 18.91 8.92 6.16
C PRO A 190 19.41 9.81 5.02
N CYS A 191 18.53 10.12 4.06
CA CYS A 191 18.89 11.04 2.97
C CYS A 191 19.10 12.47 3.50
N PRO A 192 20.25 13.11 3.23
CA PRO A 192 20.56 14.45 3.74
C PRO A 192 19.64 15.54 3.17
N ASP A 193 19.16 15.37 1.94
CA ASP A 193 18.28 16.35 1.27
C ASP A 193 16.83 16.27 1.76
N CYS A 194 16.41 15.06 2.12
CA CYS A 194 15.02 14.76 2.42
C CYS A 194 14.74 14.72 3.96
N ASN A 195 15.77 14.91 4.79
CA ASN A 195 15.77 14.91 6.26
C ASN A 195 14.70 13.99 6.90
N PRO A 196 14.73 12.68 6.61
CA PRO A 196 13.76 11.75 7.15
C PRO A 196 13.98 11.52 8.65
N PRO A 197 12.92 11.13 9.38
CA PRO A 197 13.06 10.79 10.79
C PRO A 197 14.14 9.71 10.96
N SER A 198 15.06 9.95 11.89
CA SER A 198 16.16 9.05 12.20
C SER A 198 16.18 8.73 13.68
N THR A 199 16.82 7.61 14.02
CA THR A 199 17.01 7.20 15.42
C THR A 199 18.11 8.01 16.12
N ALA A 200 18.97 8.70 15.36
CA ALA A 200 19.99 9.60 15.89
C ALA A 200 19.34 10.84 16.53
N ASP A 201 18.33 11.43 15.87
CA ASP A 201 17.63 12.62 16.39
C ASP A 201 16.91 12.34 17.73
N ALA A 202 16.46 11.11 17.93
CA ALA A 202 15.79 10.69 19.16
C ALA A 202 16.75 10.29 20.29
N THR A 203 18.01 9.94 19.98
CA THR A 203 19.01 9.57 20.99
C THR A 203 19.79 10.77 21.52
N ASP A 204 19.89 11.86 20.75
CA ASP A 204 20.44 13.14 21.23
C ASP A 204 19.55 13.83 22.27
N THR A 205 18.24 13.55 22.26
CA THR A 205 17.32 14.05 23.31
C THR A 205 17.41 13.20 24.60
N ALA A 206 17.87 11.95 24.51
CA ALA A 206 18.00 11.04 25.65
C ALA A 206 19.41 11.03 26.29
N SER A 207 20.44 11.55 25.61
CA SER A 207 21.83 11.58 26.11
C SER A 207 22.21 12.85 26.86
N ALA A 208 21.27 13.78 27.08
CA ALA A 208 21.51 14.97 27.90
C ALA A 208 21.36 14.72 29.42
N ASP A 209 20.92 13.54 29.85
CA ASP A 209 20.71 13.19 31.27
C ASP A 209 21.59 12.01 31.73
N THR A 210 22.90 12.14 31.58
CA THR A 210 23.86 11.27 32.29
C THR A 210 25.16 12.04 32.53
N GLY A 211 25.04 13.13 33.28
CA GLY A 211 26.16 13.94 33.75
C GLY A 211 26.40 13.76 35.24
N THR A 212 27.26 12.80 35.59
CA THR A 212 28.16 12.82 36.76
C THR A 212 27.57 12.97 38.17
N GLU A 213 27.41 11.85 38.89
CA GLU A 213 27.69 11.81 40.33
C GLU A 213 28.32 10.45 40.71
N GLU A 214 29.65 10.37 40.63
CA GLU A 214 30.44 9.32 41.28
C GLU A 214 31.71 9.96 41.83
N THR A 215 31.77 10.21 43.15
CA THR A 215 32.90 9.89 44.07
C THR A 215 32.82 10.67 45.39
N ALA A 216 32.19 10.05 46.38
CA ALA A 216 32.33 10.26 47.83
C ALA A 216 31.59 9.05 48.43
N THR A 217 32.15 8.09 49.16
CA THR A 217 33.13 8.08 50.25
C THR A 217 33.35 6.62 50.62
N GLU A 218 34.59 6.20 50.91
CA GLU A 218 34.94 5.42 52.11
C GLU A 218 36.44 5.56 52.41
#